data_AF-A0A8J3MVS7-F1
#
_entry.id   AF-A0A8J3MVS7-F1
#
_cell.length_a   1.000
_cell.length_b   1.000
_cell.length_c   1.000
_cell.angle_alpha   90.00
_cell.angle_beta   90.00
_cell.angle_gamma   90.00
#
_symmetry.space_group_name_H-M   'P 1'
#
loop_
_entity.id
_entity.type
_entity.pdbx_description
1 polymer ?
#
loop_
_entity_poly.entity_id
_entity_poly.type
_entity_poly.pdbx_seq_one_letter_code
_entity_poly.pdbx_strand_id
1 'polypeptide(L)'
;MQQAPQHKNAPESIEREQQPLDQQKTHLLNTDQAETTSEKENKARTSEDQDVKRKSIEEEKTHLLDKSPLLERPQVYWYKRRTSIIAICCALVAITALVTLPLWQTLLQGSAPKPPTTTQAHATPTAQPTPIPFDPNVGAVLPNHRVVAFYAVPGAEVTGPAYVPSTSMLNDLKKQGAEYERLDPAHPVQLGIDLVVSVPDSYPGPDNTYSHHVDIETMKAYLAFCARYNLLLFLDLNIGQAPVMQEVNSFLPYLEKYPFVHLAIDPEWMFPRHDGIPGTNLSNVRASDLNPIIDAVAALPARYHIPRKMLIIHQYRGDGDGLSNPYNAGQAEIADKRNIHSSPNVDVVFHVDSVGGFPGDKEAKRSQYAEWVGQDIQNYHNFRYGGFKIFYKIEAKTGIMTPKEVLSLNPAPLIITYGN
;
A
#
# COMPACT_ATOMS: atom_id res chain seq x y z
N MET A 1 14.79 -56.77 -51.70
CA MET A 1 13.84 -55.68 -51.41
C MET A 1 14.51 -54.79 -50.35
N GLN A 2 15.31 -53.82 -50.82
CA GLN A 2 15.10 -52.34 -50.71
C GLN A 2 15.37 -51.83 -49.28
N GLN A 3 16.33 -50.96 -48.93
CA GLN A 3 17.38 -50.11 -49.56
C GLN A 3 18.48 -49.88 -48.47
N ALA A 4 19.79 -50.01 -48.71
CA ALA A 4 20.81 -49.01 -49.16
C ALA A 4 21.37 -48.06 -48.04
N PRO A 5 22.65 -47.62 -48.05
CA PRO A 5 23.60 -47.96 -46.97
C PRO A 5 24.32 -46.78 -46.24
N GLN A 6 25.23 -47.19 -45.33
CA GLN A 6 26.00 -46.46 -44.31
C GLN A 6 27.16 -45.57 -44.80
N HIS A 7 27.49 -44.62 -43.90
CA HIS A 7 28.73 -43.85 -43.65
C HIS A 7 30.07 -44.30 -44.26
N LYS A 8 30.94 -43.32 -44.57
CA LYS A 8 32.12 -42.87 -43.79
C LYS A 8 33.07 -42.05 -44.69
N ASN A 9 33.71 -41.01 -44.14
CA ASN A 9 35.17 -40.86 -44.08
C ASN A 9 35.62 -39.45 -43.61
N ALA A 10 36.65 -39.46 -42.78
CA ALA A 10 37.66 -38.42 -42.54
C ALA A 10 39.03 -39.15 -42.58
N PRO A 11 40.22 -38.54 -42.36
CA PRO A 11 40.63 -37.12 -42.28
C PRO A 11 41.98 -36.82 -43.04
N GLU A 12 42.49 -35.56 -42.99
CA GLU A 12 43.92 -35.10 -42.92
C GLU A 12 44.01 -33.58 -43.21
N SER A 13 44.32 -32.69 -42.24
CA SER A 13 45.63 -32.10 -41.83
C SER A 13 46.25 -31.03 -42.76
N ILE A 14 46.63 -29.85 -42.23
CA ILE A 14 47.90 -29.10 -42.46
C ILE A 14 47.96 -27.80 -41.63
N GLU A 15 49.17 -27.46 -41.19
CA GLU A 15 49.67 -26.41 -40.27
C GLU A 15 49.77 -24.96 -40.82
N ARG A 16 50.18 -24.09 -39.89
CA ARG A 16 50.28 -22.62 -39.79
C ARG A 16 51.20 -21.88 -40.77
N GLU A 17 50.95 -20.57 -40.92
CA GLU A 17 51.97 -19.53 -41.13
C GLU A 17 51.54 -18.18 -40.49
N GLN A 18 52.47 -17.45 -39.86
CA GLN A 18 52.29 -16.16 -39.14
C GLN A 18 53.01 -15.02 -39.89
N GLN A 19 52.45 -13.79 -39.88
CA GLN A 19 53.11 -12.51 -40.20
C GLN A 19 52.39 -11.28 -39.55
N PRO A 20 52.98 -10.06 -39.46
CA PRO A 20 53.34 -9.45 -38.15
C PRO A 20 52.61 -8.13 -37.74
N LEU A 21 52.80 -7.75 -36.47
CA LEU A 21 52.41 -6.49 -35.83
C LEU A 21 53.24 -5.30 -36.35
N ASP A 22 52.62 -4.33 -37.05
CA ASP A 22 53.15 -2.94 -37.08
C ASP A 22 52.15 -1.84 -37.51
N GLN A 23 50.83 -2.07 -37.39
CA GLN A 23 49.80 -1.07 -37.80
C GLN A 23 48.98 -0.46 -36.67
N GLN A 24 49.33 -0.67 -35.40
CA GLN A 24 48.50 -0.24 -34.26
C GLN A 24 49.02 0.97 -33.47
N LYS A 25 50.03 1.69 -33.97
CA LYS A 25 50.61 2.86 -33.26
C LYS A 25 50.37 4.23 -33.90
N THR A 26 49.76 4.31 -35.08
CA THR A 26 49.45 5.59 -35.74
C THR A 26 48.00 6.04 -35.59
N HIS A 27 47.12 5.22 -35.00
CA HIS A 27 45.70 5.57 -34.83
C HIS A 27 45.34 6.20 -33.46
N LEU A 28 46.28 6.18 -32.50
CA LEU A 28 46.08 6.67 -31.12
C LEU A 28 46.55 8.12 -30.90
N LEU A 29 47.19 8.77 -31.87
CA LEU A 29 47.70 10.14 -31.75
C LEU A 29 46.82 11.21 -32.43
N ASN A 30 45.85 10.81 -33.24
CA ASN A 30 44.94 11.74 -33.94
C ASN A 30 43.56 11.89 -33.26
N THR A 31 43.23 11.07 -32.26
CA THR A 31 41.94 11.15 -31.55
C THR A 31 41.96 12.15 -30.39
N ASP A 32 43.10 12.36 -29.72
CA ASP A 32 43.21 13.27 -28.56
C ASP A 32 43.15 14.77 -28.93
N GLN A 33 43.48 15.14 -30.18
CA GLN A 33 43.37 16.53 -30.65
C GLN A 33 41.97 16.91 -31.14
N ALA A 34 41.10 15.93 -31.44
CA ALA A 34 39.73 16.19 -31.85
C ALA A 34 38.77 16.38 -30.65
N GLU A 35 39.00 15.67 -29.54
CA GLU A 35 38.17 15.78 -28.33
C GLU A 35 38.35 17.12 -27.59
N THR A 36 39.57 17.67 -27.59
CA THR A 36 39.88 18.93 -26.88
C THR A 36 39.33 20.18 -27.56
N THR A 37 38.90 20.10 -28.82
CA THR A 37 38.31 21.22 -29.57
C THR A 37 36.78 21.26 -29.43
N SER A 38 36.14 20.08 -29.39
CA SER A 38 34.70 19.89 -29.17
C SER A 38 34.24 20.36 -27.77
N GLU A 39 35.02 20.09 -26.72
CA GLU A 39 34.69 20.50 -25.35
C GLU A 39 34.76 22.02 -25.14
N LYS A 40 35.63 22.73 -25.87
CA LYS A 40 35.76 24.19 -25.78
C LYS A 40 34.63 24.92 -26.50
N GLU A 41 34.12 24.40 -27.61
CA GLU A 41 32.98 24.99 -28.32
C GLU A 41 31.65 24.76 -27.59
N ASN A 42 31.45 23.61 -26.94
CA ASN A 42 30.25 23.35 -26.14
C ASN A 42 30.17 24.21 -24.87
N LYS A 43 31.32 24.55 -24.27
CA LYS A 43 31.38 25.42 -23.08
C LYS A 43 31.16 26.91 -23.41
N ALA A 44 31.47 27.33 -24.62
CA ALA A 44 31.17 28.69 -25.10
C ALA A 44 29.67 28.87 -25.40
N ARG A 45 29.04 27.90 -26.09
CA ARG A 45 27.59 27.92 -26.39
C ARG A 45 26.70 27.89 -25.15
N THR A 46 27.10 27.15 -24.11
CA THR A 46 26.35 27.11 -22.84
C THR A 46 26.44 28.41 -22.05
N SER A 47 27.48 29.24 -22.25
CA SER A 47 27.59 30.56 -21.60
C SER A 47 26.72 31.62 -22.28
N GLU A 48 26.64 31.62 -23.61
CA GLU A 48 25.79 32.56 -24.36
C GLU A 48 24.29 32.28 -24.12
N ASP A 49 23.90 31.01 -24.00
CA ASP A 49 22.50 30.63 -23.77
C ASP A 49 22.01 30.98 -22.35
N GLN A 50 22.92 31.02 -21.36
CA GLN A 50 22.59 31.48 -20.00
C GLN A 50 22.47 33.01 -19.90
N ASP A 51 23.22 33.78 -20.70
CA ASP A 51 23.10 35.24 -20.72
C ASP A 51 21.85 35.73 -21.48
N VAL A 52 21.42 34.99 -22.51
CA VAL A 52 20.14 35.27 -23.19
C VAL A 52 18.95 34.99 -22.25
N LYS A 53 19.03 33.91 -21.46
CA LYS A 53 17.98 33.54 -20.49
C LYS A 53 17.93 34.46 -19.27
N ARG A 54 19.04 35.08 -18.87
CA ARG A 54 19.04 36.15 -17.84
C ARG A 54 18.38 37.43 -18.34
N LYS A 55 18.68 37.84 -19.57
CA LYS A 55 18.08 39.05 -20.17
C LYS A 55 16.56 38.93 -20.35
N SER A 56 16.04 37.75 -20.70
CA SER A 56 14.60 37.54 -20.81
C SER A 56 13.87 37.61 -19.45
N ILE A 57 14.51 37.15 -18.37
CA ILE A 57 13.95 37.20 -17.00
C ILE A 57 13.97 38.63 -16.44
N GLU A 58 14.90 39.47 -16.88
CA GLU A 58 15.01 40.88 -16.44
C GLU A 58 14.02 41.81 -17.18
N GLU A 59 13.69 41.50 -18.45
CA GLU A 59 12.62 42.17 -19.20
C GLU A 59 11.21 41.76 -18.72
N GLU A 60 11.02 40.52 -18.25
CA GLU A 60 9.74 40.08 -17.68
C GLU A 60 9.46 40.67 -16.29
N LYS A 61 10.52 40.94 -15.50
CA LYS A 61 10.41 41.61 -14.19
C LYS A 61 10.11 43.11 -14.29
N THR A 62 10.49 43.77 -15.37
CA THR A 62 10.18 45.19 -15.58
C THR A 62 8.74 45.43 -16.06
N HIS A 63 8.04 44.40 -16.53
CA HIS A 63 6.67 44.51 -17.04
C HIS A 63 5.55 44.16 -16.01
N LEU A 64 5.93 43.72 -14.80
CA LEU A 64 5.00 43.31 -13.72
C LEU A 64 4.91 44.29 -12.53
N LEU A 65 5.55 45.46 -12.60
CA LEU A 65 5.60 46.44 -11.51
C LEU A 65 4.61 47.63 -11.64
N ASP A 66 3.61 47.56 -12.52
CA ASP A 66 2.67 48.68 -12.73
C ASP A 66 1.18 48.31 -12.60
N LYS A 67 0.80 47.47 -11.63
CA LYS A 67 -0.61 47.38 -11.16
C LYS A 67 -0.68 47.00 -9.68
N SER A 68 -0.71 48.01 -8.81
CA SER A 68 -1.17 47.86 -7.42
C SER A 68 -2.02 49.08 -7.05
N PRO A 69 -3.33 48.92 -6.77
CA PRO A 69 -4.16 50.04 -6.36
C PRO A 69 -3.89 50.43 -4.91
N LEU A 70 -3.97 51.74 -4.74
CA LEU A 70 -3.70 52.59 -3.59
C LEU A 70 -4.36 52.16 -2.26
N LEU A 71 -3.60 52.43 -1.21
CA LEU A 71 -3.94 52.41 0.21
C LEU A 71 -5.13 53.31 0.55
N GLU A 72 -6.16 52.77 1.22
CA GLU A 72 -7.03 53.55 2.10
C GLU A 72 -6.74 53.24 3.57
N ARG A 73 -6.65 54.31 4.38
CA ARG A 73 -6.30 54.33 5.80
C ARG A 73 -7.53 54.11 6.70
N PRO A 74 -7.35 53.70 7.97
CA PRO A 74 -8.43 53.22 8.83
C PRO A 74 -9.19 54.36 9.54
N GLN A 75 -10.51 54.21 9.66
CA GLN A 75 -11.40 55.12 10.40
C GLN A 75 -12.20 54.32 11.44
N VAL A 76 -12.17 54.82 12.69
CA VAL A 76 -13.08 54.59 13.83
C VAL A 76 -12.95 53.27 14.60
N TYR A 77 -11.99 53.25 15.54
CA TYR A 77 -12.10 52.53 16.81
C TYR A 77 -12.67 53.54 17.83
N TRP A 78 -13.77 53.18 18.51
CA TRP A 78 -14.29 53.68 19.81
C TRP A 78 -15.82 53.68 19.80
N TYR A 79 -16.39 53.13 20.88
CA TYR A 79 -17.82 53.11 21.25
C TYR A 79 -18.67 51.91 20.81
N LYS A 80 -18.39 50.71 21.37
CA LYS A 80 -19.41 49.66 21.59
C LYS A 80 -19.01 48.64 22.67
N ARG A 81 -18.43 49.11 23.77
CA ARG A 81 -18.04 48.29 24.95
C ARG A 81 -18.81 48.63 26.24
N ARG A 82 -20.05 49.09 26.11
CA ARG A 82 -20.92 49.40 27.26
C ARG A 82 -22.33 48.79 27.23
N THR A 83 -22.71 48.06 26.19
CA THR A 83 -24.03 47.40 26.10
C THR A 83 -24.00 45.90 26.40
N SER A 84 -22.82 45.26 26.49
CA SER A 84 -22.71 43.81 26.73
C SER A 84 -22.65 43.40 28.20
N ILE A 85 -22.47 44.32 29.15
CA ILE A 85 -22.40 44.01 30.60
C ILE A 85 -23.78 44.05 31.26
N ILE A 86 -24.72 44.85 30.72
CA ILE A 86 -26.08 44.98 31.26
C ILE A 86 -26.96 43.77 30.85
N ALA A 87 -26.73 43.18 29.67
CA ALA A 87 -27.45 41.99 29.21
C ALA A 87 -27.13 40.71 30.02
N ILE A 88 -25.90 40.60 30.55
CA ILE A 88 -25.46 39.42 31.32
C ILE A 88 -26.01 39.46 32.75
N CYS A 89 -26.24 40.64 33.33
CA CYS A 89 -26.82 40.77 34.67
C CYS A 89 -28.33 40.48 34.70
N CYS A 90 -29.07 40.81 33.62
CA CYS A 90 -30.51 40.52 33.54
C CYS A 90 -30.82 39.02 33.33
N ALA A 91 -29.93 38.27 32.68
CA ALA A 91 -30.10 36.83 32.46
C ALA A 91 -29.91 35.99 33.74
N LEU A 92 -29.05 36.43 34.68
CA LEU A 92 -28.80 35.71 35.94
C LEU A 92 -29.91 35.90 37.00
N VAL A 93 -30.67 37.01 36.94
CA VAL A 93 -31.85 37.24 37.80
C VAL A 93 -33.07 36.45 37.33
N ALA A 94 -33.21 36.19 36.02
CA ALA A 94 -34.31 35.37 35.49
C ALA A 94 -34.17 33.86 35.83
N ILE A 95 -32.94 33.36 35.95
CA ILE A 95 -32.67 31.94 36.25
C ILE A 95 -32.88 31.62 37.75
N THR A 96 -32.67 32.59 38.65
CA THR A 96 -32.91 32.40 40.09
C THR A 96 -34.41 32.43 40.47
N ALA A 97 -35.24 33.12 39.69
CA ALA A 97 -36.69 33.14 39.87
C ALA A 97 -37.41 31.88 39.33
N LEU A 98 -36.83 31.16 38.37
CA LEU A 98 -37.42 29.95 37.78
C LEU A 98 -37.13 28.65 38.57
N VAL A 99 -36.14 28.65 39.46
CA VAL A 99 -35.76 27.47 40.28
C VAL A 99 -36.45 27.45 41.66
N THR A 100 -37.02 28.58 42.10
CA THR A 100 -37.63 28.70 43.45
C THR A 100 -39.15 28.59 43.47
N LEU A 101 -39.82 28.53 42.32
CA LEU A 101 -41.29 28.51 42.20
C LEU A 101 -42.00 27.14 42.34
N PRO A 102 -41.37 25.94 42.28
CA PRO A 102 -42.10 24.70 42.57
C PRO A 102 -41.98 24.24 44.04
N LEU A 103 -41.35 25.02 44.93
CA LEU A 103 -41.11 24.63 46.33
C LEU A 103 -42.18 25.10 47.33
N TRP A 104 -43.26 25.75 46.87
CA TRP A 104 -44.34 26.23 47.75
C TRP A 104 -45.73 25.62 47.45
N GLN A 105 -45.84 24.69 46.49
CA GLN A 105 -47.11 23.99 46.22
C GLN A 105 -47.27 22.64 46.96
N THR A 106 -46.24 22.17 47.68
CA THR A 106 -46.27 20.89 48.40
C THR A 106 -46.58 20.98 49.90
N LEU A 107 -47.00 22.15 50.42
CA LEU A 107 -47.30 22.34 51.85
C LEU A 107 -48.78 22.55 52.22
N LEU A 108 -49.73 22.39 51.28
CA LEU A 108 -51.16 22.63 51.54
C LEU A 108 -52.09 21.55 50.97
N GLN A 109 -51.76 20.26 51.11
CA GLN A 109 -52.74 19.18 50.91
C GLN A 109 -52.77 18.25 52.12
N GLY A 110 -53.90 18.34 52.83
CA GLY A 110 -54.19 17.60 54.04
C GLY A 110 -54.33 16.11 53.84
N SER A 111 -54.09 15.39 54.93
CA SER A 111 -54.20 13.95 55.08
C SER A 111 -55.54 13.39 54.61
N ALA A 112 -55.51 12.63 53.52
CA ALA A 112 -56.57 11.69 53.14
C ALA A 112 -56.19 10.26 53.59
N PRO A 113 -57.15 9.40 53.98
CA PRO A 113 -56.86 8.10 54.57
C PRO A 113 -56.35 7.10 53.51
N LYS A 114 -55.39 6.28 53.93
CA LYS A 114 -54.69 5.26 53.14
C LYS A 114 -55.64 4.11 52.75
N PRO A 115 -55.80 3.76 51.45
CA PRO A 115 -56.44 2.51 51.06
C PRO A 115 -55.52 1.30 51.31
N PRO A 116 -56.08 0.10 51.50
CA PRO A 116 -55.33 -1.09 51.89
C PRO A 116 -54.31 -1.50 50.83
N THR A 117 -53.13 -1.89 51.30
CA THR A 117 -51.99 -2.35 50.52
C THR A 117 -52.33 -3.64 49.78
N THR A 118 -52.63 -3.54 48.49
CA THR A 118 -52.48 -4.66 47.56
C THR A 118 -50.99 -4.85 47.30
N THR A 119 -50.42 -5.95 47.79
CA THR A 119 -49.06 -6.37 47.48
C THR A 119 -48.96 -6.62 45.97
N GLN A 120 -48.55 -5.61 45.20
CA GLN A 120 -48.05 -5.87 43.85
C GLN A 120 -46.72 -6.59 44.00
N ALA A 121 -46.66 -7.81 43.48
CA ALA A 121 -45.41 -8.51 43.27
C ALA A 121 -44.54 -7.61 42.40
N HIS A 122 -43.48 -7.05 42.98
CA HIS A 122 -42.42 -6.40 42.21
C HIS A 122 -41.90 -7.46 41.23
N ALA A 123 -42.16 -7.26 39.94
CA ALA A 123 -41.49 -8.02 38.90
C ALA A 123 -39.98 -7.86 39.15
N THR A 124 -39.30 -8.97 39.43
CA THR A 124 -37.85 -9.02 39.51
C THR A 124 -37.30 -8.36 38.25
N PRO A 125 -36.44 -7.33 38.34
CA PRO A 125 -35.83 -6.75 37.15
C PRO A 125 -35.10 -7.89 36.42
N THR A 126 -35.60 -8.26 35.24
CA THR A 126 -34.93 -9.20 34.35
C THR A 126 -33.51 -8.66 34.14
N ALA A 127 -32.51 -9.43 34.57
CA ALA A 127 -31.11 -9.07 34.37
C ALA A 127 -30.91 -8.76 32.89
N GLN A 128 -30.67 -7.49 32.57
CA GLN A 128 -30.35 -7.07 31.22
C GLN A 128 -29.03 -7.76 30.86
N PRO A 129 -28.95 -8.53 29.77
CA PRO A 129 -27.73 -9.23 29.41
C PRO A 129 -26.60 -8.21 29.31
N THR A 130 -25.52 -8.44 30.06
CA THR A 130 -24.31 -7.61 29.97
C THR A 130 -23.86 -7.58 28.51
N PRO A 131 -23.63 -6.40 27.92
CA PRO A 131 -23.13 -6.31 26.55
C PRO A 131 -21.84 -7.12 26.42
N ILE A 132 -21.79 -8.04 25.46
CA ILE A 132 -20.56 -8.77 25.14
C ILE A 132 -19.54 -7.72 24.67
N PRO A 133 -18.35 -7.61 25.28
CA PRO A 133 -17.31 -6.70 24.81
C PRO A 133 -16.99 -6.98 23.35
N PHE A 134 -16.84 -5.92 22.54
CA PHE A 134 -16.44 -6.05 21.15
C PHE A 134 -15.07 -6.76 21.06
N ASP A 135 -15.01 -7.86 20.30
CA ASP A 135 -13.80 -8.60 20.03
C ASP A 135 -13.47 -8.51 18.53
N PRO A 136 -12.37 -7.82 18.14
CA PRO A 136 -11.99 -7.67 16.74
C PRO A 136 -11.56 -8.98 16.07
N ASN A 137 -11.37 -10.07 16.83
CA ASN A 137 -11.08 -11.40 16.30
C ASN A 137 -12.32 -12.09 15.75
N VAL A 138 -13.53 -11.70 16.19
CA VAL A 138 -14.77 -12.26 15.67
C VAL A 138 -14.96 -11.79 14.22
N GLY A 139 -14.96 -12.74 13.30
CA GLY A 139 -15.03 -12.46 11.86
C GLY A 139 -13.68 -12.14 11.20
N ALA A 140 -12.57 -12.21 11.93
CA ALA A 140 -11.24 -12.09 11.34
C ALA A 140 -10.94 -13.29 10.42
N VAL A 141 -10.26 -13.03 9.30
CA VAL A 141 -9.92 -14.06 8.30
C VAL A 141 -8.77 -14.93 8.82
N LEU A 142 -7.65 -14.31 9.21
CA LEU A 142 -6.49 -15.00 9.74
C LEU A 142 -6.63 -15.23 11.27
N PRO A 143 -6.05 -16.32 11.81
CA PRO A 143 -5.29 -17.36 11.12
C PRO A 143 -6.15 -18.50 10.53
N ASN A 144 -7.48 -18.47 10.71
CA ASN A 144 -8.32 -19.66 10.50
C ASN A 144 -8.64 -19.95 9.04
N HIS A 145 -8.46 -18.98 8.14
CA HIS A 145 -8.67 -19.14 6.70
C HIS A 145 -7.37 -18.90 5.94
N ARG A 146 -7.24 -19.54 4.78
CA ARG A 146 -6.21 -19.18 3.80
C ARG A 146 -6.80 -18.27 2.75
N VAL A 147 -6.12 -17.18 2.46
CA VAL A 147 -6.49 -16.30 1.36
C VAL A 147 -5.83 -16.76 0.07
N VAL A 148 -6.64 -16.90 -0.98
CA VAL A 148 -6.15 -17.07 -2.36
C VAL A 148 -6.74 -15.94 -3.19
N ALA A 149 -5.89 -15.09 -3.74
CA ALA A 149 -6.30 -13.89 -4.45
C ALA A 149 -5.70 -13.79 -5.85
N PHE A 150 -6.42 -13.13 -6.74
CA PHE A 150 -5.93 -12.76 -8.06
C PHE A 150 -5.51 -11.30 -8.07
N TYR A 151 -4.33 -11.02 -8.61
CA TYR A 151 -3.78 -9.68 -8.73
C TYR A 151 -4.40 -8.92 -9.91
N ALA A 152 -4.53 -7.60 -9.78
CA ALA A 152 -5.14 -6.73 -10.76
C ALA A 152 -4.48 -5.36 -10.78
N VAL A 153 -3.93 -4.98 -11.93
CA VAL A 153 -3.87 -3.58 -12.34
C VAL A 153 -5.02 -3.36 -13.32
N PRO A 154 -5.98 -2.46 -13.03
CA PRO A 154 -7.15 -2.27 -13.88
C PRO A 154 -6.82 -2.02 -15.36
N GLY A 155 -7.47 -2.78 -16.23
CA GLY A 155 -7.30 -2.66 -17.68
C GLY A 155 -5.99 -3.23 -18.24
N ALA A 156 -5.05 -3.67 -17.39
CA ALA A 156 -3.75 -4.17 -17.82
C ALA A 156 -3.68 -5.70 -17.78
N GLU A 157 -4.16 -6.37 -18.83
CA GLU A 157 -4.19 -7.84 -19.00
C GLU A 157 -2.84 -8.54 -18.87
N VAL A 158 -1.72 -7.81 -18.86
CA VAL A 158 -0.37 -8.36 -18.70
C VAL A 158 0.13 -8.43 -17.26
N THR A 159 -0.60 -7.82 -16.29
CA THR A 159 -0.21 -7.75 -14.85
C THR A 159 -0.80 -8.80 -13.90
N GLY A 160 -2.12 -8.99 -13.84
CA GLY A 160 -2.75 -10.19 -13.27
C GLY A 160 -4.08 -10.61 -13.91
N PRO A 161 -4.58 -11.82 -13.58
CA PRO A 161 -5.81 -12.39 -14.13
C PRO A 161 -7.08 -11.62 -13.74
N ALA A 162 -7.02 -10.76 -12.72
CA ALA A 162 -8.15 -9.95 -12.27
C ALA A 162 -8.15 -8.51 -12.84
N TYR A 163 -7.38 -8.21 -13.89
CA TYR A 163 -7.35 -6.89 -14.55
C TYR A 163 -8.73 -6.33 -14.97
N VAL A 164 -9.72 -7.20 -15.19
CA VAL A 164 -11.15 -6.88 -15.30
C VAL A 164 -11.97 -7.91 -14.51
N PRO A 165 -12.89 -7.50 -13.63
CA PRO A 165 -13.73 -8.43 -12.89
C PRO A 165 -14.72 -9.11 -13.84
N SER A 166 -14.66 -10.44 -13.92
CA SER A 166 -15.53 -11.24 -14.80
C SER A 166 -15.88 -12.58 -14.18
N THR A 167 -16.97 -13.19 -14.66
CA THR A 167 -17.37 -14.54 -14.22
C THR A 167 -16.33 -15.60 -14.61
N SER A 168 -15.62 -15.42 -15.73
CA SER A 168 -14.55 -16.34 -16.13
C SER A 168 -13.40 -16.29 -15.13
N MET A 169 -12.92 -15.08 -14.82
CA MET A 169 -11.89 -14.85 -13.80
C MET A 169 -12.29 -15.46 -12.45
N LEU A 170 -13.54 -15.24 -12.00
CA LEU A 170 -14.05 -15.82 -10.76
C LEU A 170 -14.04 -17.35 -10.77
N ASN A 171 -14.41 -17.98 -11.89
CA ASN A 171 -14.39 -19.43 -12.01
C ASN A 171 -12.97 -20.00 -11.91
N ASP A 172 -11.99 -19.31 -12.49
CA ASP A 172 -10.59 -19.73 -12.40
C ASP A 172 -10.02 -19.49 -11.00
N LEU A 173 -10.36 -18.38 -10.35
CA LEU A 173 -10.03 -18.11 -8.96
C LEU A 173 -10.61 -19.19 -8.02
N LYS A 174 -11.86 -19.61 -8.24
CA LYS A 174 -12.50 -20.70 -7.49
C LYS A 174 -11.79 -22.04 -7.67
N LYS A 175 -11.38 -22.39 -8.90
CA LYS A 175 -10.59 -23.61 -9.15
C LYS A 175 -9.25 -23.55 -8.42
N GLN A 176 -8.59 -22.39 -8.46
CA GLN A 176 -7.32 -22.20 -7.80
C GLN A 176 -7.45 -22.33 -6.28
N GLY A 177 -8.47 -21.72 -5.68
CA GLY A 177 -8.75 -21.84 -4.25
C GLY A 177 -9.15 -23.26 -3.83
N ALA A 178 -9.97 -23.95 -4.63
CA ALA A 178 -10.38 -25.32 -4.32
C ALA A 178 -9.18 -26.29 -4.20
N GLU A 179 -8.12 -26.07 -4.98
CA GLU A 179 -6.90 -26.88 -4.87
C GLU A 179 -6.15 -26.64 -3.54
N TYR A 180 -6.08 -25.39 -3.07
CA TYR A 180 -5.52 -25.08 -1.76
C TYR A 180 -6.35 -25.68 -0.62
N GLU A 181 -7.67 -25.53 -0.69
CA GLU A 181 -8.60 -26.08 0.33
C GLU A 181 -8.54 -27.60 0.38
N ARG A 182 -8.38 -28.27 -0.78
CA ARG A 182 -8.21 -29.72 -0.87
C ARG A 182 -6.90 -30.18 -0.23
N LEU A 183 -5.82 -29.42 -0.38
CA LEU A 183 -4.49 -29.76 0.13
C LEU A 183 -4.32 -29.42 1.62
N ASP A 184 -5.06 -28.44 2.13
CA ASP A 184 -5.06 -28.04 3.54
C ASP A 184 -6.48 -27.71 4.03
N PRO A 185 -7.27 -28.73 4.36
CA PRO A 185 -8.65 -28.56 4.82
C PRO A 185 -8.75 -27.92 6.22
N ALA A 186 -7.63 -27.76 6.94
CA ALA A 186 -7.63 -27.08 8.24
C ALA A 186 -7.76 -25.55 8.11
N HIS A 187 -7.47 -25.00 6.92
CA HIS A 187 -7.61 -23.58 6.61
C HIS A 187 -8.54 -23.41 5.39
N PRO A 188 -9.87 -23.36 5.59
CA PRO A 188 -10.82 -23.09 4.51
C PRO A 188 -10.42 -21.84 3.72
N VAL A 189 -10.66 -21.87 2.41
CA VAL A 189 -10.16 -20.80 1.53
C VAL A 189 -11.14 -19.64 1.46
N GLN A 190 -10.64 -18.44 1.72
CA GLN A 190 -11.32 -17.18 1.46
C GLN A 190 -10.71 -16.55 0.19
N LEU A 191 -11.52 -16.40 -0.85
CA LEU A 191 -11.06 -15.85 -2.13
C LEU A 191 -10.97 -14.32 -2.09
N GLY A 192 -10.10 -13.74 -2.89
CA GLY A 192 -9.96 -12.29 -2.98
C GLY A 192 -9.42 -11.74 -4.31
N ILE A 193 -9.38 -10.42 -4.40
CA ILE A 193 -8.70 -9.67 -5.44
C ILE A 193 -7.71 -8.72 -4.77
N ASP A 194 -6.49 -8.68 -5.28
CA ASP A 194 -5.45 -7.73 -4.89
C ASP A 194 -5.36 -6.66 -5.99
N LEU A 195 -5.91 -5.48 -5.70
CA LEU A 195 -6.22 -4.46 -6.70
C LEU A 195 -5.34 -3.24 -6.48
N VAL A 196 -4.49 -2.91 -7.45
CA VAL A 196 -3.76 -1.65 -7.47
C VAL A 196 -4.75 -0.51 -7.64
N VAL A 197 -4.83 0.38 -6.64
CA VAL A 197 -5.74 1.53 -6.62
C VAL A 197 -5.03 2.87 -6.65
N SER A 198 -3.77 2.89 -6.22
CA SER A 198 -2.80 3.95 -6.52
C SER A 198 -1.83 3.33 -7.50
N VAL A 199 -1.79 3.83 -8.73
CA VAL A 199 -1.00 3.27 -9.83
C VAL A 199 0.28 4.09 -9.98
N PRO A 200 1.47 3.48 -9.93
CA PRO A 200 2.71 4.22 -10.05
C PRO A 200 2.94 4.67 -11.50
N ASP A 201 3.35 5.92 -11.68
CA ASP A 201 3.66 6.51 -12.97
C ASP A 201 5.14 6.85 -13.11
N SER A 202 5.67 6.75 -14.33
CA SER A 202 7.01 7.25 -14.66
C SER A 202 7.04 8.76 -14.93
N TYR A 203 5.89 9.43 -14.85
CA TYR A 203 5.72 10.87 -15.03
C TYR A 203 5.00 11.47 -13.81
N PRO A 204 5.26 12.74 -13.46
CA PRO A 204 4.82 13.32 -12.18
C PRO A 204 3.30 13.41 -11.98
N GLY A 205 2.52 13.42 -13.07
CA GLY A 205 1.09 13.70 -13.01
C GLY A 205 0.76 15.13 -12.53
N PRO A 206 -0.52 15.50 -12.39
CA PRO A 206 -0.94 16.84 -11.96
C PRO A 206 -0.50 17.20 -10.54
N ASP A 207 -0.45 16.21 -9.64
CA ASP A 207 -0.12 16.41 -8.22
C ASP A 207 1.39 16.26 -7.95
N ASN A 208 2.20 16.01 -8.98
CA ASN A 208 3.65 15.79 -8.89
C ASN A 208 4.06 14.65 -7.94
N THR A 209 3.20 13.65 -7.83
CA THR A 209 3.36 12.48 -6.96
C THR A 209 3.86 11.25 -7.69
N TYR A 210 3.92 11.26 -9.03
CA TYR A 210 4.29 10.05 -9.81
C TYR A 210 3.40 8.84 -9.49
N SER A 211 2.14 9.10 -9.15
CA SER A 211 1.11 8.09 -8.92
C SER A 211 -0.25 8.72 -9.16
N HIS A 212 -1.19 7.94 -9.69
CA HIS A 212 -2.59 8.37 -9.86
C HIS A 212 -3.55 7.36 -9.27
N HIS A 213 -4.74 7.82 -8.89
CA HIS A 213 -5.80 6.93 -8.43
C HIS A 213 -6.53 6.29 -9.60
N VAL A 214 -6.89 5.02 -9.44
CA VAL A 214 -7.90 4.37 -10.26
C VAL A 214 -9.21 5.16 -10.16
N ASP A 215 -9.92 5.30 -11.29
CA ASP A 215 -11.15 6.06 -11.32
C ASP A 215 -12.24 5.43 -10.43
N ILE A 216 -13.14 6.30 -9.96
CA ILE A 216 -14.19 5.93 -8.99
C ILE A 216 -15.13 4.85 -9.54
N GLU A 217 -15.42 4.85 -10.85
CA GLU A 217 -16.35 3.87 -11.42
C GLU A 217 -15.71 2.48 -11.51
N THR A 218 -14.42 2.42 -11.86
CA THR A 218 -13.64 1.19 -11.79
C THR A 218 -13.58 0.67 -10.35
N MET A 219 -13.26 1.52 -9.37
CA MET A 219 -13.29 1.16 -7.94
C MET A 219 -14.65 0.60 -7.49
N LYS A 220 -15.74 1.26 -7.88
CA LYS A 220 -17.10 0.79 -7.59
C LYS A 220 -17.40 -0.57 -8.22
N ALA A 221 -16.91 -0.83 -9.43
CA ALA A 221 -17.11 -2.11 -10.11
C ALA A 221 -16.45 -3.26 -9.33
N TYR A 222 -15.20 -3.09 -8.87
CA TYR A 222 -14.52 -4.10 -8.04
C TYR A 222 -15.19 -4.29 -6.68
N LEU A 223 -15.58 -3.20 -6.00
CA LEU A 223 -16.31 -3.28 -4.73
C LEU A 223 -17.63 -4.04 -4.87
N ALA A 224 -18.42 -3.71 -5.90
CA ALA A 224 -19.69 -4.39 -6.17
C ALA A 224 -19.50 -5.86 -6.53
N PHE A 225 -18.45 -6.17 -7.31
CA PHE A 225 -18.12 -7.54 -7.68
C PHE A 225 -17.71 -8.38 -6.46
N CYS A 226 -16.81 -7.86 -5.62
CA CYS A 226 -16.35 -8.55 -4.41
C CYS A 226 -17.49 -8.75 -3.42
N ALA A 227 -18.32 -7.73 -3.19
CA ALA A 227 -19.51 -7.85 -2.34
C ALA A 227 -20.49 -8.91 -2.86
N ARG A 228 -20.74 -8.95 -4.18
CA ARG A 228 -21.68 -9.90 -4.80
C ARG A 228 -21.24 -11.35 -4.65
N TYR A 229 -19.94 -11.62 -4.70
CA TYR A 229 -19.39 -12.97 -4.73
C TYR A 229 -18.65 -13.38 -3.45
N ASN A 230 -18.78 -12.60 -2.38
CA ASN A 230 -18.12 -12.82 -1.09
C ASN A 230 -16.60 -12.97 -1.24
N LEU A 231 -15.99 -12.06 -2.00
CA LEU A 231 -14.54 -11.97 -2.16
C LEU A 231 -13.99 -10.89 -1.24
N LEU A 232 -12.76 -11.09 -0.79
CA LEU A 232 -11.97 -10.02 -0.21
C LEU A 232 -11.47 -9.07 -1.30
N LEU A 233 -11.26 -7.82 -0.94
CA LEU A 233 -10.61 -6.84 -1.81
C LEU A 233 -9.47 -6.18 -1.04
N PHE A 234 -8.24 -6.37 -1.49
CA PHE A 234 -7.08 -5.63 -1.00
C PHE A 234 -6.90 -4.40 -1.87
N LEU A 235 -6.93 -3.23 -1.25
CA LEU A 235 -6.62 -1.97 -1.91
C LEU A 235 -5.10 -1.80 -1.85
N ASP A 236 -4.44 -2.02 -2.97
CA ASP A 236 -2.99 -2.00 -3.10
C ASP A 236 -2.49 -0.60 -3.49
N LEU A 237 -1.69 -0.01 -2.61
CA LEU A 237 -1.20 1.37 -2.74
C LEU A 237 0.25 1.39 -3.23
N ASN A 238 0.42 1.77 -4.49
CA ASN A 238 1.72 2.15 -5.05
C ASN A 238 1.85 3.69 -4.99
N ILE A 239 2.33 4.21 -3.87
CA ILE A 239 2.14 5.61 -3.43
C ILE A 239 2.94 6.63 -4.26
N GLY A 240 3.97 6.22 -4.98
CA GLY A 240 4.89 7.14 -5.63
C GLY A 240 5.55 8.07 -4.60
N GLN A 241 5.62 9.36 -4.93
CA GLN A 241 6.11 10.45 -4.07
C GLN A 241 5.00 11.15 -3.27
N ALA A 242 3.77 10.62 -3.24
CA ALA A 242 2.72 11.21 -2.41
C ALA A 242 3.10 11.09 -0.91
N PRO A 243 2.70 12.06 -0.05
CA PRO A 243 2.84 11.89 1.39
C PRO A 243 2.09 10.63 1.85
N VAL A 244 2.81 9.68 2.46
CA VAL A 244 2.31 8.33 2.74
C VAL A 244 0.94 8.31 3.40
N MET A 245 0.77 9.05 4.49
CA MET A 245 -0.51 9.05 5.20
C MET A 245 -1.61 9.85 4.48
N GLN A 246 -1.27 10.81 3.62
CA GLN A 246 -2.28 11.46 2.79
C GLN A 246 -2.90 10.46 1.82
N GLU A 247 -2.07 9.61 1.23
CA GLU A 247 -2.52 8.57 0.30
C GLU A 247 -3.36 7.51 1.03
N VAL A 248 -2.85 6.96 2.12
CA VAL A 248 -3.57 5.98 2.95
C VAL A 248 -4.93 6.51 3.41
N ASN A 249 -4.99 7.77 3.87
CA ASN A 249 -6.24 8.39 4.34
C ASN A 249 -7.31 8.51 3.25
N SER A 250 -6.93 8.51 1.97
CA SER A 250 -7.88 8.51 0.85
C SER A 250 -8.63 7.19 0.73
N PHE A 251 -8.03 6.08 1.21
CA PHE A 251 -8.58 4.74 1.10
C PHE A 251 -9.12 4.15 2.41
N LEU A 252 -8.74 4.69 3.59
CA LEU A 252 -9.30 4.25 4.88
C LEU A 252 -10.84 4.21 4.91
N PRO A 253 -11.60 5.18 4.33
CA PRO A 253 -13.06 5.13 4.34
C PRO A 253 -13.65 3.85 3.71
N TYR A 254 -12.95 3.19 2.78
CA TYR A 254 -13.40 1.91 2.22
C TYR A 254 -13.22 0.77 3.21
N LEU A 255 -12.10 0.72 3.93
CA LEU A 255 -11.84 -0.28 4.96
C LEU A 255 -12.83 -0.15 6.13
N GLU A 256 -13.17 1.08 6.49
CA GLU A 256 -14.17 1.42 7.51
C GLU A 256 -15.55 0.90 7.12
N LYS A 257 -15.95 1.16 5.86
CA LYS A 257 -17.31 0.89 5.37
C LYS A 257 -17.55 -0.57 5.01
N TYR A 258 -16.54 -1.26 4.47
CA TYR A 258 -16.70 -2.59 3.89
C TYR A 258 -15.87 -3.61 4.67
N PRO A 259 -16.51 -4.58 5.37
CA PRO A 259 -15.80 -5.59 6.16
C PRO A 259 -14.81 -6.43 5.34
N PHE A 260 -15.13 -6.74 4.08
CA PHE A 260 -14.32 -7.53 3.15
C PHE A 260 -13.16 -6.74 2.49
N VAL A 261 -13.06 -5.43 2.74
CA VAL A 261 -11.98 -4.58 2.22
C VAL A 261 -10.82 -4.52 3.20
N HIS A 262 -9.62 -4.75 2.68
CA HIS A 262 -8.33 -4.77 3.36
C HIS A 262 -7.33 -3.87 2.62
N LEU A 263 -6.11 -3.72 3.14
CA LEU A 263 -5.07 -2.88 2.54
C LEU A 263 -3.87 -3.72 2.12
N ALA A 264 -3.25 -3.34 1.01
CA ALA A 264 -1.94 -3.77 0.59
C ALA A 264 -1.08 -2.53 0.30
N ILE A 265 0.23 -2.65 0.45
CA ILE A 265 1.19 -1.62 0.09
C ILE A 265 2.36 -2.25 -0.64
N ASP A 266 2.87 -1.53 -1.64
CA ASP A 266 4.06 -1.89 -2.41
C ASP A 266 5.22 -0.92 -2.11
N PRO A 267 6.06 -1.21 -1.09
CA PRO A 267 7.20 -0.39 -0.73
C PRO A 267 8.14 -0.03 -1.86
N GLU A 268 8.35 -0.91 -2.84
CA GLU A 268 9.22 -0.63 -3.99
C GLU A 268 8.80 0.59 -4.81
N TRP A 269 7.50 0.93 -4.78
CA TRP A 269 6.92 2.08 -5.47
C TRP A 269 6.63 3.26 -4.54
N MET A 270 7.03 3.21 -3.27
CA MET A 270 6.84 4.29 -2.28
C MET A 270 8.11 5.12 -2.10
N PHE A 271 8.16 6.37 -2.58
CA PHE A 271 9.31 7.28 -2.51
C PHE A 271 9.08 8.48 -1.56
N PRO A 272 8.89 8.26 -0.23
CA PRO A 272 8.60 9.33 0.72
C PRO A 272 9.74 10.35 0.92
N ARG A 273 10.93 10.06 0.39
CA ARG A 273 12.09 10.97 0.40
C ARG A 273 12.32 11.67 -0.94
N HIS A 274 11.47 11.43 -1.94
CA HIS A 274 11.58 12.01 -3.29
C HIS A 274 12.95 11.73 -3.95
N ASP A 275 13.49 10.54 -3.71
CA ASP A 275 14.82 10.08 -4.13
C ASP A 275 14.78 9.14 -5.36
N GLY A 276 13.62 9.02 -6.01
CA GLY A 276 13.47 8.21 -7.21
C GLY A 276 12.13 8.39 -7.92
N ILE A 277 12.07 7.86 -9.14
CA ILE A 277 10.88 7.86 -10.00
C ILE A 277 10.43 6.41 -10.18
N PRO A 278 9.14 6.08 -9.93
CA PRO A 278 8.61 4.76 -10.22
C PRO A 278 8.86 4.32 -11.67
N GLY A 279 9.10 3.03 -11.87
CA GLY A 279 9.53 2.44 -13.14
C GLY A 279 10.97 2.74 -13.56
N THR A 280 11.67 3.68 -12.91
CA THR A 280 13.09 3.99 -13.16
C THR A 280 13.98 3.57 -11.99
N ASN A 281 13.51 3.84 -10.77
CA ASN A 281 14.17 3.52 -9.53
C ASN A 281 13.31 2.54 -8.73
N LEU A 282 13.94 1.94 -7.74
CA LEU A 282 13.28 1.18 -6.70
C LEU A 282 13.53 1.88 -5.38
N SER A 283 12.56 1.86 -4.47
CA SER A 283 12.66 2.60 -3.21
C SER A 283 13.29 1.81 -2.05
N ASN A 284 13.61 2.54 -0.98
CA ASN A 284 14.02 2.07 0.35
C ASN A 284 13.13 2.72 1.42
N VAL A 285 12.02 2.10 1.80
CA VAL A 285 11.19 2.60 2.89
C VAL A 285 11.78 2.28 4.25
N ARG A 286 11.27 2.93 5.29
CA ARG A 286 11.67 2.73 6.68
C ARG A 286 10.45 2.32 7.51
N ALA A 287 10.68 1.72 8.68
CA ALA A 287 9.63 1.47 9.65
C ALA A 287 8.89 2.77 10.03
N SER A 288 9.57 3.92 10.03
CA SER A 288 8.93 5.23 10.24
C SER A 288 7.91 5.61 9.16
N ASP A 289 8.04 5.06 7.95
CA ASP A 289 7.10 5.28 6.84
C ASP A 289 5.91 4.31 6.92
N LEU A 290 6.15 3.08 7.41
CA LEU A 290 5.19 1.98 7.44
C LEU A 290 4.35 1.92 8.74
N ASN A 291 4.96 2.22 9.88
CA ASN A 291 4.30 2.15 11.20
C ASN A 291 3.05 3.04 11.29
N PRO A 292 3.03 4.27 10.75
CA PRO A 292 1.80 5.08 10.72
C PRO A 292 0.63 4.39 9.99
N ILE A 293 0.91 3.59 8.95
CA ILE A 293 -0.10 2.83 8.21
C ILE A 293 -0.64 1.70 9.09
N ILE A 294 0.26 0.94 9.72
CA ILE A 294 -0.08 -0.15 10.64
C ILE A 294 -0.96 0.36 11.77
N ASP A 295 -0.56 1.48 12.41
CA ASP A 295 -1.28 2.08 13.53
C ASP A 295 -2.67 2.58 13.08
N ALA A 296 -2.78 3.19 11.89
CA ALA A 296 -4.04 3.65 11.35
C ALA A 296 -5.02 2.49 11.07
N VAL A 297 -4.54 1.41 10.45
CA VAL A 297 -5.35 0.22 10.16
C VAL A 297 -5.73 -0.51 11.47
N ALA A 298 -4.81 -0.60 12.43
CA ALA A 298 -5.05 -1.21 13.74
C ALA A 298 -6.10 -0.49 14.60
N ALA A 299 -6.32 0.81 14.35
CA ALA A 299 -7.33 1.59 15.06
C ALA A 299 -8.75 1.35 14.55
N LEU A 300 -8.92 0.87 13.31
CA LEU A 300 -10.23 0.72 12.67
C LEU A 300 -11.19 -0.22 13.43
N PRO A 301 -10.78 -1.40 13.90
CA PRO A 301 -11.70 -2.36 14.50
C PRO A 301 -12.40 -1.80 15.74
N ALA A 302 -11.62 -1.22 16.66
CA ALA A 302 -12.15 -0.64 17.88
C ALA A 302 -13.02 0.61 17.60
N ARG A 303 -12.65 1.41 16.60
CA ARG A 303 -13.37 2.64 16.26
C ARG A 303 -14.71 2.37 15.56
N TYR A 304 -14.76 1.38 14.69
CA TYR A 304 -15.90 1.13 13.80
C TYR A 304 -16.65 -0.17 14.09
N HIS A 305 -16.23 -0.93 15.12
CA HIS A 305 -16.83 -2.21 15.50
C HIS A 305 -16.84 -3.22 14.32
N ILE A 306 -15.74 -3.29 13.59
CA ILE A 306 -15.53 -4.18 12.43
C ILE A 306 -14.42 -5.19 12.74
N PRO A 307 -14.41 -6.38 12.11
CA PRO A 307 -13.29 -7.32 12.27
C PRO A 307 -11.93 -6.69 11.98
N ARG A 308 -10.88 -7.18 12.63
CA ARG A 308 -9.50 -6.78 12.33
C ARG A 308 -9.17 -6.96 10.85
N LYS A 309 -8.41 -6.01 10.32
CA LYS A 309 -8.03 -5.95 8.91
C LYS A 309 -6.69 -6.63 8.69
N MET A 310 -6.50 -7.22 7.52
CA MET A 310 -5.19 -7.57 6.99
C MET A 310 -4.54 -6.34 6.36
N LEU A 311 -3.24 -6.21 6.58
CA LEU A 311 -2.35 -5.28 5.89
C LEU A 311 -1.24 -6.10 5.25
N ILE A 312 -1.29 -6.24 3.93
CA ILE A 312 -0.23 -6.87 3.15
C ILE A 312 0.86 -5.84 2.93
N ILE A 313 2.10 -6.21 3.23
CA ILE A 313 3.30 -5.46 2.83
C ILE A 313 4.01 -6.33 1.82
N HIS A 314 3.90 -5.98 0.54
CA HIS A 314 4.65 -6.66 -0.50
C HIS A 314 6.14 -6.43 -0.31
N GLN A 315 6.93 -7.45 -0.58
CA GLN A 315 8.37 -7.40 -0.44
C GLN A 315 9.01 -8.05 -1.67
N TYR A 316 9.67 -7.23 -2.46
CA TYR A 316 10.37 -7.58 -3.69
C TYR A 316 11.89 -7.70 -3.49
N ARG A 317 12.48 -6.99 -2.51
CA ARG A 317 13.90 -7.10 -2.12
C ARG A 317 14.05 -7.36 -0.63
N GLY A 318 15.26 -7.76 -0.21
CA GLY A 318 15.59 -7.95 1.19
C GLY A 318 15.44 -6.68 2.03
N ASP A 319 15.52 -6.82 3.35
CA ASP A 319 15.57 -5.68 4.26
C ASP A 319 17.02 -5.20 4.47
N GLY A 320 17.17 -4.11 5.23
CA GLY A 320 18.46 -3.56 5.60
C GLY A 320 19.03 -4.11 6.90
N ASP A 321 18.32 -5.03 7.56
CA ASP A 321 18.69 -5.53 8.89
C ASP A 321 19.86 -6.51 8.77
N GLY A 322 21.07 -5.98 9.03
CA GLY A 322 22.32 -6.73 8.88
C GLY A 322 23.24 -6.16 7.80
N LEU A 323 22.77 -5.19 7.01
CA LEU A 323 23.60 -4.46 6.07
C LEU A 323 24.43 -3.37 6.77
N SER A 324 25.61 -3.05 6.20
CA SER A 324 26.43 -1.92 6.66
C SER A 324 25.77 -0.57 6.36
N ASN A 325 24.98 -0.50 5.29
CA ASN A 325 24.14 0.64 4.94
C ASN A 325 22.70 0.17 4.69
N PRO A 326 21.81 0.20 5.70
CA PRO A 326 20.42 -0.21 5.55
C PRO A 326 19.60 0.69 4.62
N TYR A 327 20.11 1.89 4.29
CA TYR A 327 19.40 2.88 3.45
C TYR A 327 19.74 2.78 1.97
N ASN A 328 20.48 1.76 1.54
CA ASN A 328 20.80 1.56 0.14
C ASN A 328 19.61 0.90 -0.60
N ALA A 329 18.88 1.67 -1.40
CA ALA A 329 17.73 1.19 -2.17
C ALA A 329 18.04 0.08 -3.18
N GLY A 330 19.30 -0.05 -3.61
CA GLY A 330 19.74 -1.16 -4.46
C GLY A 330 19.91 -2.49 -3.71
N GLN A 331 19.91 -2.48 -2.37
CA GLN A 331 20.13 -3.66 -1.54
C GLN A 331 18.96 -3.95 -0.58
N ALA A 332 18.32 -2.91 -0.07
CA ALA A 332 17.25 -3.02 0.91
C ALA A 332 16.00 -2.27 0.44
N GLU A 333 14.87 -2.94 0.45
CA GLU A 333 13.56 -2.32 0.25
C GLU A 333 13.01 -1.73 1.54
N ILE A 334 13.19 -2.43 2.67
CA ILE A 334 12.79 -1.97 4.01
C ILE A 334 14.06 -1.83 4.84
N ALA A 335 14.46 -0.61 5.18
CA ALA A 335 15.74 -0.36 5.82
C ALA A 335 15.88 -1.04 7.20
N ASP A 336 14.80 -1.05 7.97
CA ASP A 336 14.80 -1.42 9.38
C ASP A 336 13.52 -2.19 9.77
N LYS A 337 13.28 -3.31 9.09
CA LYS A 337 12.11 -4.18 9.27
C LYS A 337 11.93 -4.66 10.72
N ARG A 338 13.01 -4.82 11.48
CA ARG A 338 12.97 -5.16 12.92
C ARG A 338 12.20 -4.13 13.77
N ASN A 339 12.10 -2.88 13.29
CA ASN A 339 11.43 -1.77 13.98
C ASN A 339 9.95 -1.63 13.61
N ILE A 340 9.41 -2.53 12.77
CA ILE A 340 8.00 -2.52 12.39
C ILE A 340 7.13 -2.81 13.61
N HIS A 341 6.06 -2.05 13.78
CA HIS A 341 5.11 -2.23 14.87
C HIS A 341 4.35 -3.54 14.75
N SER A 342 4.06 -4.16 15.90
CA SER A 342 3.12 -5.27 16.01
C SER A 342 1.86 -4.81 16.75
N SER A 343 0.69 -5.24 16.28
CA SER A 343 -0.57 -5.00 16.96
C SER A 343 -1.51 -6.19 16.80
N PRO A 344 -2.21 -6.63 17.86
CA PRO A 344 -3.18 -7.72 17.75
C PRO A 344 -4.43 -7.34 16.92
N ASN A 345 -4.63 -6.03 16.67
CA ASN A 345 -5.81 -5.49 16.01
C ASN A 345 -5.64 -5.35 14.48
N VAL A 346 -4.50 -5.75 13.92
CA VAL A 346 -4.24 -5.80 12.48
C VAL A 346 -3.39 -7.02 12.17
N ASP A 347 -3.74 -7.73 11.12
CA ASP A 347 -2.94 -8.84 10.60
C ASP A 347 -1.92 -8.29 9.60
N VAL A 348 -0.73 -7.93 10.09
CA VAL A 348 0.39 -7.56 9.22
C VAL A 348 0.96 -8.83 8.58
N VAL A 349 1.04 -8.82 7.25
CA VAL A 349 1.51 -9.94 6.43
C VAL A 349 2.66 -9.46 5.54
N PHE A 350 3.87 -9.96 5.79
CA PHE A 350 4.95 -9.78 4.82
C PHE A 350 4.78 -10.79 3.69
N HIS A 351 4.70 -10.27 2.48
CA HIS A 351 4.31 -11.04 1.30
C HIS A 351 5.44 -11.01 0.26
N VAL A 352 6.04 -12.17 0.00
CA VAL A 352 7.11 -12.28 -1.00
C VAL A 352 6.50 -12.08 -2.38
N ASP A 353 6.72 -10.89 -2.94
CA ASP A 353 6.24 -10.51 -4.26
C ASP A 353 7.18 -11.09 -5.31
N SER A 354 8.43 -10.62 -5.30
CA SER A 354 9.55 -11.11 -6.12
C SER A 354 9.21 -11.24 -7.62
N VAL A 355 10.14 -11.71 -8.43
CA VAL A 355 9.88 -12.10 -9.84
C VAL A 355 10.49 -13.46 -10.10
N GLY A 356 9.96 -14.14 -11.12
CA GLY A 356 10.51 -15.40 -11.61
C GLY A 356 10.72 -15.41 -13.12
N GLY A 357 10.68 -16.59 -13.72
CA GLY A 357 10.86 -16.79 -15.15
C GLY A 357 12.31 -16.89 -15.62
N PHE A 358 13.25 -17.06 -14.69
CA PHE A 358 14.67 -17.32 -14.95
C PHE A 358 15.10 -18.66 -14.32
N PRO A 359 16.09 -19.38 -14.88
CA PRO A 359 16.53 -20.66 -14.32
C PRO A 359 16.92 -20.53 -12.83
N GLY A 360 16.29 -21.32 -11.96
CA GLY A 360 16.50 -21.27 -10.51
C GLY A 360 15.56 -20.34 -9.74
N ASP A 361 14.58 -19.73 -10.40
CA ASP A 361 13.59 -18.84 -9.77
C ASP A 361 12.81 -19.49 -8.62
N LYS A 362 12.42 -20.76 -8.77
CA LYS A 362 11.75 -21.53 -7.72
C LYS A 362 12.58 -21.64 -6.45
N GLU A 363 13.86 -21.94 -6.58
CA GLU A 363 14.81 -22.04 -5.47
C GLU A 363 15.07 -20.65 -4.85
N ALA A 364 15.16 -19.61 -5.68
CA ALA A 364 15.29 -18.23 -5.24
C ALA A 364 14.07 -17.80 -4.40
N LYS A 365 12.84 -18.01 -4.89
CA LYS A 365 11.62 -17.65 -4.14
C LYS A 365 11.45 -18.44 -2.85
N ARG A 366 11.84 -19.73 -2.82
CA ARG A 366 11.91 -20.52 -1.58
C ARG A 366 12.88 -19.91 -0.57
N SER A 367 14.06 -19.51 -1.02
CA SER A 367 15.08 -18.90 -0.16
C SER A 367 14.63 -17.55 0.37
N GLN A 368 14.06 -16.70 -0.50
CA GLN A 368 13.49 -15.41 -0.12
C GLN A 368 12.37 -15.56 0.92
N TYR A 369 11.45 -16.52 0.75
CA TYR A 369 10.41 -16.76 1.75
C TYR A 369 10.97 -17.31 3.07
N ALA A 370 11.93 -18.22 3.01
CA ALA A 370 12.58 -18.74 4.22
C ALA A 370 13.29 -17.64 5.02
N GLU A 371 13.91 -16.67 4.33
CA GLU A 371 14.60 -15.55 4.94
C GLU A 371 13.62 -14.46 5.39
N TRP A 372 12.92 -13.82 4.44
CA TRP A 372 12.12 -12.62 4.66
C TRP A 372 10.80 -12.86 5.40
N VAL A 373 10.42 -14.13 5.59
CA VAL A 373 9.24 -14.50 6.38
C VAL A 373 9.64 -15.47 7.47
N GLY A 374 10.20 -16.62 7.11
CA GLY A 374 10.49 -17.70 8.06
C GLY A 374 11.42 -17.27 9.19
N GLN A 375 12.60 -16.73 8.85
CA GLN A 375 13.57 -16.25 9.82
C GLN A 375 13.10 -14.96 10.49
N ASP A 376 12.57 -14.00 9.74
CA ASP A 376 12.14 -12.71 10.29
C ASP A 376 11.03 -12.81 11.35
N ILE A 377 10.07 -13.74 11.19
CA ILE A 377 9.07 -14.03 12.24
C ILE A 377 9.74 -14.46 13.55
N GLN A 378 10.82 -15.25 13.45
CA GLN A 378 11.57 -15.73 14.61
C GLN A 378 12.54 -14.69 15.17
N ASN A 379 13.09 -13.83 14.31
CA ASN A 379 14.10 -12.85 14.71
C ASN A 379 13.46 -11.60 15.32
N TYR A 380 12.36 -11.12 14.74
CA TYR A 380 11.79 -9.82 15.08
C TYR A 380 10.53 -9.92 15.94
N HIS A 381 9.78 -11.02 15.84
CA HIS A 381 8.54 -11.24 16.58
C HIS A 381 7.49 -10.12 16.43
N ASN A 382 7.57 -9.33 15.36
CA ASN A 382 6.69 -8.18 15.14
C ASN A 382 5.57 -8.45 14.11
N PHE A 383 5.63 -9.57 13.39
CA PHE A 383 4.53 -10.08 12.57
C PHE A 383 4.43 -11.61 12.70
N ARG A 384 3.33 -12.18 12.21
CA ARG A 384 2.98 -13.59 12.45
C ARG A 384 2.67 -14.40 11.20
N TYR A 385 2.48 -13.72 10.07
CA TYR A 385 1.90 -14.31 8.88
C TYR A 385 2.73 -13.97 7.65
N GLY A 386 2.89 -14.95 6.78
CA GLY A 386 3.58 -14.79 5.50
C GLY A 386 2.63 -14.90 4.32
N GLY A 387 2.96 -14.15 3.27
CA GLY A 387 2.31 -14.23 1.97
C GLY A 387 3.28 -14.58 0.84
N PHE A 388 2.77 -15.04 -0.30
CA PHE A 388 3.58 -15.49 -1.43
C PHE A 388 2.88 -15.22 -2.77
N LYS A 389 3.54 -14.53 -3.70
CA LYS A 389 3.05 -14.32 -5.07
C LYS A 389 3.53 -15.39 -6.02
N ILE A 390 2.73 -15.71 -7.03
CA ILE A 390 3.06 -16.59 -8.16
C ILE A 390 2.64 -15.90 -9.46
N PHE A 391 3.40 -16.03 -10.54
CA PHE A 391 3.09 -15.41 -11.85
C PHE A 391 2.87 -16.47 -12.92
N TYR A 392 1.64 -16.57 -13.45
CA TYR A 392 1.29 -17.65 -14.39
C TYR A 392 2.12 -17.63 -15.68
N LYS A 393 2.31 -16.49 -16.34
CA LYS A 393 3.00 -16.38 -17.64
C LYS A 393 4.50 -16.27 -17.50
N ILE A 394 4.99 -15.48 -16.55
CA ILE A 394 6.43 -15.24 -16.40
C ILE A 394 7.13 -16.52 -15.94
N GLU A 395 6.60 -17.20 -14.92
CA GLU A 395 7.20 -18.40 -14.31
C GLU A 395 6.89 -19.68 -15.10
N ALA A 396 5.89 -19.68 -16.01
CA ALA A 396 5.64 -20.82 -16.89
C ALA A 396 6.86 -21.25 -17.72
N LYS A 397 7.82 -20.35 -17.97
CA LYS A 397 9.06 -20.62 -18.71
C LYS A 397 9.98 -21.61 -18.00
N THR A 398 9.90 -21.69 -16.67
CA THR A 398 10.79 -22.45 -15.78
C THR A 398 10.02 -23.45 -14.90
N GLY A 399 8.69 -23.40 -14.99
CA GLY A 399 7.75 -24.26 -14.29
C GLY A 399 7.22 -23.57 -13.03
N ILE A 400 5.91 -23.39 -13.00
CA ILE A 400 5.18 -22.71 -11.92
C ILE A 400 5.22 -23.58 -10.65
N MET A 401 5.44 -22.97 -9.48
CA MET A 401 5.26 -23.68 -8.21
C MET A 401 3.81 -24.14 -8.06
N THR A 402 3.63 -25.43 -7.82
CA THR A 402 2.32 -26.00 -7.53
C THR A 402 1.82 -25.56 -6.16
N PRO A 403 0.49 -25.54 -5.91
CA PRO A 403 -0.06 -25.28 -4.58
C PRO A 403 0.57 -26.16 -3.48
N LYS A 404 0.87 -27.43 -3.78
CA LYS A 404 1.55 -28.33 -2.84
C LYS A 404 2.96 -27.85 -2.46
N GLU A 405 3.72 -27.34 -3.42
CA GLU A 405 5.05 -26.78 -3.15
C GLU A 405 4.97 -25.47 -2.36
N VAL A 406 3.99 -24.61 -2.66
CA VAL A 406 3.75 -23.36 -1.92
C VAL A 406 3.39 -23.68 -0.47
N LEU A 407 2.51 -24.65 -0.24
CA LEU A 407 2.13 -25.10 1.10
C LEU A 407 3.27 -25.82 1.86
N SER A 408 4.32 -26.23 1.16
CA SER A 408 5.51 -26.82 1.80
C SER A 408 6.52 -25.79 2.30
N LEU A 409 6.32 -24.50 2.00
CA LEU A 409 7.10 -23.42 2.61
C LEU A 409 6.84 -23.37 4.12
N ASN A 410 7.79 -22.81 4.87
CA ASN A 410 7.73 -22.75 6.32
C ASN A 410 7.93 -21.32 6.86
N PRO A 411 6.94 -20.73 7.56
CA PRO A 411 5.58 -21.28 7.75
C PRO A 411 4.83 -21.42 6.43
N ALA A 412 3.76 -22.22 6.39
CA ALA A 412 2.92 -22.27 5.18
C ALA A 412 2.25 -20.89 4.96
N PRO A 413 2.32 -20.29 3.76
CA PRO A 413 1.71 -18.99 3.50
C PRO A 413 0.21 -19.01 3.76
N LEU A 414 -0.28 -17.96 4.41
CA LEU A 414 -1.71 -17.76 4.64
C LEU A 414 -2.36 -16.84 3.62
N ILE A 415 -1.57 -16.07 2.86
CA ILE A 415 -2.05 -15.27 1.73
C ILE A 415 -1.25 -15.65 0.49
N ILE A 416 -1.91 -16.15 -0.54
CA ILE A 416 -1.31 -16.45 -1.83
C ILE A 416 -1.95 -15.57 -2.88
N THR A 417 -1.13 -14.82 -3.62
CA THR A 417 -1.60 -14.03 -4.76
C THR A 417 -1.10 -14.62 -6.08
N TYR A 418 -1.92 -14.52 -7.12
CA TYR A 418 -1.56 -14.92 -8.47
C TYR A 418 -1.60 -13.74 -9.42
N GLY A 419 -0.45 -13.41 -10.00
CA GLY A 419 -0.25 -12.46 -11.10
C GLY A 419 -0.22 -13.14 -12.47
N ASN A 420 0.08 -12.37 -13.51
CA ASN A 420 -0.14 -12.77 -14.89
C ASN A 420 0.76 -13.85 -15.44
#